data_AF-U3C972-F1
#
_entry.id   AF-U3C972-F1
#
_cell.length_a   1.000
_cell.length_b   1.000
_cell.length_c   1.000
_cell.angle_alpha   90.00
_cell.angle_beta   90.00
_cell.angle_gamma   90.00
#
_symmetry.space_group_name_H-M   'P 1'
#
loop_
_entity.id
_entity.type
_entity.pdbx_description
1 polymer ?
#
loop_
_entity_poly.entity_id
_entity_poly.type
_entity_poly.pdbx_seq_one_letter_code
_entity_poly.pdbx_strand_id
1 'polypeptide(L)'
;MSVQGQCQYHHLLPFYESGLVNDRADIYREIQLMLDKGYGFTLIAKLISCDRFNYLQVAQILNRLARGLNHLEQARKCKLLSFGFKTVNDSDEQARIMTHLKNKGHRLTDVWQVIHDERNGEI
;
A
#
# COMPACT_ATOMS: atom_id res chain seq x y z
N MET A 1 14.21 10.89 19.12
CA MET A 1 15.45 10.69 18.35
C MET A 1 15.08 10.27 16.94
N SER A 2 15.14 11.19 15.99
CA SER A 2 14.84 10.94 14.57
C SER A 2 16.11 10.43 13.90
N VAL A 3 16.24 9.12 13.74
CA VAL A 3 17.20 8.56 12.79
C VAL A 3 16.62 8.86 11.41
N GLN A 4 17.11 9.92 10.78
CA GLN A 4 16.95 10.08 9.33
C GLN A 4 17.73 8.91 8.71
N GLY A 5 17.02 7.80 8.47
CA GLY A 5 17.58 6.63 7.79
C GLY A 5 18.08 7.09 6.43
N GLN A 6 19.40 7.27 6.30
CA GLN A 6 20.02 7.44 5.00
C GLN A 6 19.69 6.19 4.19
N CYS A 7 19.04 6.40 3.05
CA CYS A 7 18.69 5.35 2.10
C CYS A 7 19.98 4.60 1.75
N GLN A 8 20.18 3.39 2.29
CA GLN A 8 21.45 2.63 2.17
C GLN A 8 21.89 2.44 0.72
N TYR A 9 20.92 2.52 -0.19
CA TYR A 9 21.07 2.28 -1.62
C TYR A 9 21.48 3.51 -2.43
N HIS A 10 21.68 4.68 -1.84
CA HIS A 10 22.02 5.89 -2.60
C HIS A 10 23.31 5.73 -3.42
N HIS A 11 24.37 5.17 -2.80
CA HIS A 11 25.63 4.90 -3.50
C HIS A 11 25.55 3.78 -4.54
N LEU A 12 24.48 2.98 -4.51
CA LEU A 12 24.26 1.88 -5.44
C LEU A 12 23.40 2.27 -6.65
N LEU A 13 22.84 3.49 -6.67
CA LEU A 13 21.96 3.96 -7.75
C LEU A 13 22.53 3.78 -9.16
N PRO A 14 23.82 4.10 -9.44
CA PRO A 14 24.36 3.90 -10.79
C PRO A 14 24.34 2.45 -11.27
N PHE A 15 24.45 1.48 -10.35
CA PHE A 15 24.39 0.05 -10.68
C PHE A 15 22.96 -0.41 -10.97
N TYR A 16 21.97 0.18 -10.30
CA TYR A 16 20.55 -0.07 -10.60
C TYR A 16 20.13 0.58 -11.93
N GLU A 17 20.61 1.79 -12.23
CA GLU A 17 20.33 2.50 -13.49
C GLU A 17 20.93 1.81 -14.71
N SER A 18 22.14 1.27 -14.57
CA SER A 18 22.81 0.46 -15.60
C SER A 18 22.30 -0.99 -15.68
N GLY A 19 21.40 -1.41 -14.79
CA GLY A 19 20.83 -2.75 -14.75
C GLY A 19 21.78 -3.85 -14.25
N LEU A 20 22.93 -3.48 -13.68
CA LEU A 20 23.91 -4.41 -13.09
C LEU A 20 23.38 -5.07 -11.81
N VAL A 21 22.50 -4.38 -11.07
CA VAL A 21 21.78 -4.94 -9.91
C VAL A 21 20.28 -4.92 -10.19
N ASN A 22 19.60 -6.04 -9.93
CA ASN A 22 18.20 -6.22 -10.31
C ASN A 22 17.43 -7.02 -9.26
N ASP A 23 16.83 -6.32 -8.30
CA ASP A 23 16.02 -6.92 -7.24
C ASP A 23 14.54 -7.06 -7.64
N ARG A 24 14.20 -6.83 -8.92
CA ARG A 24 12.81 -6.65 -9.34
C ARG A 24 11.91 -7.84 -9.00
N ALA A 25 12.43 -9.07 -9.08
CA ALA A 25 11.67 -10.27 -8.75
C ALA A 25 11.31 -10.33 -7.26
N ASP A 26 12.26 -9.97 -6.39
CA ASP A 26 12.08 -9.98 -4.94
C ASP A 26 11.19 -8.81 -4.49
N ILE A 27 11.39 -7.62 -5.07
CA ILE A 27 10.51 -6.47 -4.87
C ILE A 27 9.07 -6.82 -5.26
N TYR A 28 8.88 -7.48 -6.42
CA TYR A 28 7.55 -7.88 -6.86
C TYR A 28 6.90 -8.86 -5.87
N ARG A 29 7.64 -9.87 -5.41
CA ARG A 29 7.15 -10.84 -4.42
C ARG A 29 6.76 -10.15 -3.12
N GLU A 30 7.59 -9.24 -2.61
CA GLU A 30 7.30 -8.51 -1.38
C GLU A 30 6.07 -7.62 -1.52
N ILE A 31 5.92 -6.90 -2.64
CA ILE A 31 4.73 -6.09 -2.91
C ILE A 31 3.48 -6.96 -2.95
N GLN A 32 3.51 -8.13 -3.60
CA GLN A 32 2.37 -9.04 -3.64
C GLN A 32 2.00 -9.53 -2.24
N LEU A 33 2.97 -9.95 -1.42
CA LEU A 33 2.72 -10.36 -0.04
C LEU A 33 2.07 -9.26 0.80
N MET A 34 2.46 -8.00 0.58
CA MET A 34 1.85 -6.86 1.27
C MET A 34 0.44 -6.56 0.75
N LEU A 35 0.20 -6.68 -0.56
CA LEU A 35 -1.16 -6.55 -1.10
C LEU A 35 -2.08 -7.66 -0.56
N ASP A 36 -1.57 -8.88 -0.38
CA ASP A 36 -2.33 -9.97 0.22
C ASP A 36 -2.71 -9.72 1.66
N LYS A 37 -1.85 -9.02 2.40
CA LYS A 37 -2.11 -8.55 3.77
C LYS A 37 -2.96 -7.28 3.85
N GLY A 38 -3.50 -6.80 2.72
CA GLY A 38 -4.38 -5.63 2.66
C GLY A 38 -3.65 -4.28 2.74
N TYR A 39 -2.34 -4.22 2.55
CA TYR A 39 -1.64 -2.93 2.51
C TYR A 39 -1.96 -2.16 1.22
N GLY A 40 -1.99 -0.84 1.33
CA GLY A 40 -2.11 0.09 0.22
C GLY A 40 -0.75 0.59 -0.27
N PHE A 41 -0.70 1.10 -1.50
CA PHE A 41 0.53 1.46 -2.19
C PHE A 41 1.39 2.49 -1.46
N THR A 42 0.76 3.46 -0.79
CA THR A 42 1.49 4.50 -0.05
C THR A 42 2.34 3.90 1.06
N LEU A 43 1.77 2.94 1.81
CA LEU A 43 2.49 2.29 2.90
C LEU A 43 3.49 1.25 2.37
N ILE A 44 3.14 0.52 1.31
CA ILE A 44 4.07 -0.40 0.63
C ILE A 44 5.32 0.37 0.19
N ALA A 45 5.15 1.46 -0.56
CA ALA A 45 6.26 2.30 -1.00
C ALA A 45 7.13 2.76 0.18
N LYS A 46 6.50 3.24 1.27
CA LYS A 46 7.21 3.72 2.44
C LYS A 46 8.01 2.63 3.18
N LEU A 47 7.47 1.41 3.27
CA LEU A 47 8.10 0.33 4.03
C LEU A 47 9.23 -0.36 3.28
N ILE A 48 9.13 -0.48 1.97
CA ILE A 48 10.10 -1.25 1.19
C ILE A 48 11.14 -0.35 0.50
N SER A 49 10.82 0.93 0.29
CA SER A 49 11.80 1.89 -0.22
C SER A 49 12.81 2.23 0.86
N CYS A 50 14.09 2.22 0.51
CA CYS A 50 15.24 2.65 1.31
C CYS A 50 15.71 1.73 2.44
N ASP A 51 14.85 0.86 2.97
CA ASP A 51 15.23 -0.05 4.06
C ASP A 51 15.59 -1.46 3.54
N ARG A 52 14.84 -1.95 2.53
CA ARG A 52 15.04 -3.29 1.94
C ARG A 52 15.39 -3.27 0.46
N PHE A 53 14.92 -2.26 -0.25
CA PHE A 53 15.12 -2.14 -1.69
C PHE A 53 15.35 -0.68 -2.10
N ASN A 54 16.00 -0.51 -3.25
CA ASN A 54 16.21 0.80 -3.83
C ASN A 54 14.88 1.43 -4.30
N TYR A 55 14.73 2.73 -4.10
CA TYR A 55 13.49 3.43 -4.44
C TYR A 55 13.16 3.38 -5.93
N LEU A 56 14.18 3.34 -6.81
CA LEU A 56 14.03 3.40 -8.26
C LEU A 56 13.25 2.18 -8.78
N GLN A 57 13.71 0.98 -8.45
CA GLN A 57 13.06 -0.26 -8.88
C GLN A 57 11.71 -0.46 -8.19
N VAL A 58 11.58 -0.06 -6.91
CA VAL A 58 10.29 -0.06 -6.21
C VAL A 58 9.27 0.82 -6.93
N ALA A 59 9.63 2.06 -7.26
CA ALA A 59 8.74 2.99 -7.96
C ALA A 59 8.35 2.47 -9.35
N GLN A 60 9.31 1.89 -10.10
CA GLN A 60 9.03 1.27 -11.40
C GLN A 60 7.99 0.14 -11.29
N ILE A 61 8.14 -0.74 -10.30
CA ILE A 61 7.23 -1.88 -10.10
C ILE A 61 5.86 -1.40 -9.63
N LEU A 62 5.81 -0.49 -8.66
CA LEU A 62 4.55 0.08 -8.19
C LEU A 62 3.79 0.79 -9.31
N ASN A 63 4.47 1.57 -10.14
CA ASN A 63 3.86 2.23 -11.31
C ASN A 63 3.31 1.21 -12.32
N ARG A 64 4.01 0.09 -12.53
CA ARG A 64 3.53 -0.98 -13.41
C ARG A 64 2.29 -1.66 -12.83
N LEU A 65 2.30 -1.97 -11.53
CA LEU A 65 1.18 -2.61 -10.83
C LEU A 65 -0.04 -1.68 -10.73
N ALA A 66 0.16 -0.37 -10.56
CA ALA A 66 -0.92 0.62 -10.44
C ALA A 66 -1.86 0.61 -11.64
N ARG A 67 -1.37 0.25 -12.83
CA ARG A 67 -2.17 0.21 -14.06
C ARG A 67 -3.22 -0.91 -14.07
N GLY A 68 -3.01 -1.98 -13.30
CA GLY A 68 -3.92 -3.12 -13.22
C GLY A 68 -4.59 -3.30 -11.87
N LEU A 69 -4.22 -2.51 -10.86
CA LEU A 69 -4.80 -2.64 -9.53
C LEU A 69 -6.05 -1.79 -9.39
N ASN A 70 -7.16 -2.42 -9.02
CA ASN A 70 -8.32 -1.71 -8.52
C ASN A 70 -8.07 -1.28 -7.06
N HIS A 71 -7.74 -0.01 -6.86
CA HIS A 71 -7.43 0.54 -5.53
C HIS A 71 -8.63 0.47 -4.57
N LEU A 72 -9.85 0.62 -5.08
CA LEU A 72 -11.07 0.50 -4.29
C LEU A 72 -11.26 -0.93 -3.77
N GLU A 73 -11.13 -1.93 -4.64
CA GLU A 73 -11.20 -3.34 -4.26
C GLU A 73 -10.13 -3.72 -3.23
N GLN A 74 -8.92 -3.16 -3.37
CA GLN A 74 -7.86 -3.40 -2.41
C GLN A 74 -8.17 -2.78 -1.03
N ALA A 75 -8.83 -1.61 -0.99
CA ALA A 75 -9.31 -1.02 0.24
C ALA A 75 -10.46 -1.86 0.86
N ARG A 76 -11.39 -2.38 0.05
CA ARG A 76 -12.46 -3.31 0.48
C ARG A 76 -11.87 -4.57 1.09
N LYS A 77 -10.91 -5.21 0.40
CA LYS A 77 -10.15 -6.37 0.92
C LYS A 77 -9.52 -6.06 2.26
N CYS A 78 -8.86 -4.91 2.41
CA CYS A 78 -8.24 -4.52 3.67
C CYS A 78 -9.26 -4.36 4.81
N LYS A 79 -10.43 -3.76 4.52
CA LYS A 79 -11.51 -3.62 5.49
C LYS A 79 -12.01 -5.00 5.91
N LEU A 80 -12.31 -5.86 4.94
CA LEU A 80 -12.80 -7.22 5.17
C LEU A 80 -11.83 -8.03 6.04
N LEU A 81 -10.53 -7.99 5.76
CA LEU A 81 -9.49 -8.69 6.52
C LEU A 81 -9.40 -8.21 7.99
N SER A 82 -9.74 -6.96 8.27
CA SER A 82 -9.51 -6.34 9.58
C SER A 82 -10.78 -6.20 10.43
N PHE A 83 -11.95 -6.09 9.79
CA PHE A 83 -13.24 -5.80 10.42
C PHE A 83 -14.35 -6.77 10.02
N GLY A 84 -14.09 -7.69 9.07
CA GLY A 84 -15.08 -8.61 8.55
C GLY A 84 -16.21 -7.91 7.77
N PHE A 85 -17.35 -8.59 7.68
CA PHE A 85 -18.56 -8.13 6.99
C PHE A 85 -19.40 -7.13 7.80
N LYS A 86 -18.86 -6.62 8.92
CA LYS A 86 -19.62 -5.72 9.80
C LYS A 86 -19.96 -4.42 9.06
N THR A 87 -21.24 -4.08 8.98
CA THR A 87 -21.71 -2.83 8.38
C THR A 87 -21.42 -1.64 9.28
N VAL A 88 -21.02 -0.52 8.67
CA VAL A 88 -20.68 0.72 9.37
C VAL A 88 -21.94 1.52 9.67
N ASN A 89 -22.49 1.35 10.88
CA ASN A 89 -23.77 1.96 11.27
C ASN A 89 -23.65 3.14 12.23
N ASP A 90 -22.51 3.30 12.90
CA ASP A 90 -22.24 4.42 13.82
C ASP A 90 -20.97 5.21 13.45
N SER A 91 -20.91 6.46 13.90
CA SER A 91 -19.84 7.40 13.56
C SER A 91 -18.46 7.00 14.09
N ASP A 92 -18.42 6.30 15.23
CA ASP A 92 -17.17 5.95 15.90
C ASP A 92 -16.51 4.76 15.20
N GLU A 93 -17.31 3.77 14.80
CA GLU A 93 -16.89 2.67 13.94
C GLU A 93 -16.41 3.18 12.58
N GLN A 94 -17.12 4.15 11.99
CA GLN A 94 -16.69 4.79 10.76
C GLN A 94 -15.30 5.42 10.92
N ALA A 95 -15.09 6.24 11.95
CA ALA A 95 -13.82 6.90 12.20
C ALA A 95 -12.69 5.88 12.42
N ARG A 96 -12.97 4.76 13.11
CA ARG A 96 -12.01 3.67 13.34
C ARG A 96 -11.61 2.98 12.04
N ILE A 97 -12.57 2.64 11.18
CA ILE A 97 -12.30 1.99 9.88
C ILE A 97 -11.55 2.94 8.96
N MET A 98 -11.98 4.20 8.85
CA MET A 98 -11.29 5.22 8.05
C MET A 98 -9.82 5.36 8.48
N THR A 99 -9.60 5.50 9.78
CA THR A 99 -8.26 5.65 10.35
C THR A 99 -7.41 4.41 10.09
N HIS A 100 -7.97 3.21 10.25
CA HIS A 100 -7.26 1.97 9.97
C HIS A 100 -6.84 1.87 8.51
N LEU A 101 -7.76 2.07 7.56
CA LEU A 101 -7.46 1.96 6.14
C LEU A 101 -6.46 3.03 5.67
N LYS A 102 -6.59 4.26 6.17
CA LYS A 102 -5.60 5.32 5.94
C LYS A 102 -4.22 4.91 6.44
N ASN A 103 -4.14 4.38 7.66
CA ASN A 103 -2.88 3.91 8.24
C ASN A 103 -2.30 2.71 7.49
N LYS A 104 -3.14 1.91 6.82
CA LYS A 104 -2.71 0.84 5.91
C LYS A 104 -2.23 1.35 4.54
N GLY A 105 -2.29 2.65 4.29
CA GLY A 105 -1.75 3.28 3.08
C GLY A 105 -2.71 3.38 1.92
N HIS A 106 -4.02 3.27 2.16
CA HIS A 106 -5.07 3.46 1.15
C HIS A 106 -5.36 4.95 0.93
N ARG A 107 -5.83 5.31 -0.27
CA ARG A 107 -6.18 6.70 -0.59
C ARG A 107 -7.48 7.07 0.11
N LEU A 108 -7.58 8.31 0.59
CA LEU A 108 -8.79 8.77 1.28
C LEU A 108 -10.05 8.68 0.41
N THR A 109 -9.91 8.90 -0.91
CA THR A 109 -11.01 8.74 -1.87
C THR A 109 -11.56 7.31 -1.87
N ASP A 110 -10.67 6.32 -1.94
CA ASP A 110 -11.04 4.91 -1.97
C ASP A 110 -11.65 4.50 -0.62
N VAL A 111 -11.04 4.93 0.49
CA VAL A 111 -11.54 4.69 1.85
C VAL A 111 -12.95 5.26 2.06
N TRP A 112 -13.19 6.48 1.60
CA TRP A 112 -14.51 7.10 1.69
C TRP A 112 -15.56 6.33 0.88
N GLN A 113 -15.20 5.92 -0.34
CA GLN A 113 -16.09 5.14 -1.20
C GLN A 113 -16.47 3.80 -0.56
N VAL A 114 -15.51 3.05 0.01
CA VAL A 114 -15.81 1.79 0.73
C VAL A 114 -16.90 1.98 1.78
N ILE A 115 -16.79 3.04 2.57
CA ILE A 115 -17.75 3.32 3.65
C ILE A 115 -19.09 3.78 3.10
N HIS A 116 -19.08 4.57 2.03
CA HIS A 116 -20.30 5.06 1.40
C HIS A 116 -21.12 3.93 0.78
N ASP A 117 -20.47 3.03 0.03
CA ASP A 117 -21.13 1.90 -0.64
C ASP A 117 -21.77 0.94 0.38
N GLU A 118 -21.11 0.70 1.53
CA GLU A 118 -21.68 -0.14 2.60
C GLU A 118 -22.94 0.48 3.21
N ARG A 119 -23.00 1.82 3.32
CA ARG A 119 -24.17 2.52 3.85
C ARG A 119 -25.36 2.47 2.90
N ASN A 120 -25.10 2.41 1.60
CA ASN A 120 -26.12 2.36 0.56
C ASN A 120 -26.56 0.93 0.20
N GLY A 121 -25.91 -0.09 0.78
CA GLY A 121 -26.18 -1.49 0.45
C GLY A 121 -25.70 -1.90 -0.94
N GLU A 122 -24.66 -1.23 -1.45
CA GLU A 122 -24.10 -1.44 -2.79
C GLU A 122 -22.97 -2.49 -2.82
N ILE A 123 -22.77 -3.22 -1.71
CA ILE A 123 -21.73 -4.25 -1.53
C ILE A 123 -22.34 -5.57 -1.04
#